data_AF-A0A6P1HU30-F1
#
_entry.id   AF-A0A6P1HU30-F1
#
_cell.length_a   1.000
_cell.length_b   1.000
_cell.length_c   1.000
_cell.angle_alpha   90.00
_cell.angle_beta   90.00
_cell.angle_gamma   90.00
#
_symmetry.space_group_name_H-M   'P 1'
#
loop_
_entity.id
_entity.type
_entity.pdbx_description
1 polymer ?
#
loop_
_entity_poly.entity_id
_entity_poly.type
_entity_poly.pdbx_seq_one_letter_code
_entity_poly.pdbx_strand_id
1 'polypeptide(L)'
;MSRPESVDALVNSTRDRYGRIDVMCNNAGVLANRSRVETSDDEFHRTVSVNFGGVFYGTRAAGRLMAKQGHGVIVNVASNGGMSPTAGM
;
A
#
# COMPACT_ATOMS: atom_id res chain seq x y z
N MET A 1 6.44 -3.51 -0.74
CA MET A 1 5.59 -2.35 -0.37
C MET A 1 5.80 -1.91 1.06
N SER A 2 6.03 -2.79 2.04
CA SER A 2 6.22 -2.41 3.47
C SER A 2 7.55 -1.71 3.84
N ARG A 3 8.43 -1.47 2.86
CA ARG A 3 9.75 -0.85 3.06
C ARG A 3 9.84 0.42 2.21
N PRO A 4 9.94 1.61 2.81
CA PRO A 4 9.85 2.87 2.07
C PRO A 4 10.93 3.00 0.98
N GLU A 5 12.16 2.61 1.27
CA GLU A 5 13.28 2.65 0.32
C GLU A 5 13.06 1.77 -0.91
N SER A 6 12.42 0.61 -0.74
CA SER A 6 12.08 -0.27 -1.86
C SER A 6 10.96 0.32 -2.72
N VAL A 7 10.01 1.05 -2.13
CA VAL A 7 8.94 1.73 -2.86
C VAL A 7 9.48 2.93 -3.63
N ASP A 8 10.35 3.72 -3.02
CA ASP A 8 11.01 4.84 -3.69
C ASP A 8 11.85 4.34 -4.88
N ALA A 9 12.58 3.24 -4.70
CA ALA A 9 13.33 2.60 -5.79
C ALA A 9 12.42 2.16 -6.95
N LEU A 10 11.28 1.51 -6.64
CA LEU A 10 10.29 1.09 -7.64
C LEU A 10 9.75 2.27 -8.45
N VAL A 11 9.35 3.35 -7.78
CA VAL A 11 8.79 4.54 -8.45
C VAL A 11 9.85 5.21 -9.31
N ASN A 12 11.07 5.36 -8.80
CA ASN A 12 12.18 5.96 -9.55
C ASN A 12 12.54 5.12 -10.78
N SER A 13 12.72 3.80 -10.64
CA SER A 13 13.08 2.95 -11.78
C SER A 13 11.99 2.93 -12.85
N THR A 14 10.72 2.99 -12.44
CA THR A 14 9.59 3.05 -13.37
C THR A 14 9.57 4.37 -14.13
N ARG A 15 9.76 5.50 -13.44
CA ARG A 15 9.93 6.82 -14.07
C ARG A 15 11.12 6.81 -15.03
N ASP A 16 12.27 6.29 -14.62
CA ASP A 16 13.48 6.33 -15.44
C ASP A 16 13.33 5.50 -16.72
N ARG A 17 12.55 4.40 -16.64
CA ARG A 17 12.27 3.55 -17.80
C ARG A 17 11.20 4.13 -18.73
N TYR A 18 10.16 4.74 -18.21
CA TYR A 18 8.95 5.12 -18.97
C TYR A 18 8.71 6.64 -19.05
N GLY A 19 9.55 7.45 -18.44
CA GLY A 19 9.47 8.92 -18.37
C GLY A 19 8.43 9.45 -17.36
N ARG A 20 7.35 8.70 -17.08
CA ARG A 20 6.23 9.14 -16.24
C ARG A 20 5.55 7.96 -15.54
N ILE A 21 4.77 8.27 -14.51
CA ILE A 21 3.78 7.35 -13.92
C ILE A 21 2.42 8.04 -13.92
N ASP A 22 1.44 7.40 -14.54
CA ASP A 22 0.07 7.93 -14.64
C ASP A 22 -0.85 7.40 -13.56
N VAL A 23 -0.68 6.12 -13.23
CA VAL A 23 -1.50 5.43 -12.26
C VAL A 23 -0.60 4.67 -11.30
N MET A 24 -0.78 4.91 -10.01
CA MET A 24 -0.24 4.08 -8.94
C MET A 24 -1.37 3.25 -8.36
N CYS A 25 -1.23 1.92 -8.38
CA CYS A 25 -2.19 1.01 -7.76
C CYS A 25 -1.56 0.38 -6.51
N ASN A 26 -2.00 0.82 -5.34
CA ASN A 26 -1.62 0.23 -4.06
C ASN A 26 -2.55 -0.96 -3.78
N ASN A 27 -2.17 -2.13 -4.28
CA ASN A 27 -2.96 -3.37 -4.19
C ASN A 27 -2.40 -4.42 -3.23
N ALA A 28 -1.09 -4.39 -2.94
CA ALA A 28 -0.48 -5.42 -2.10
C ALA A 28 -1.12 -5.46 -0.70
N GLY A 29 -1.61 -6.64 -0.31
CA GLY A 29 -2.26 -6.86 0.98
C GLY A 29 -2.00 -8.29 1.49
N VAL A 30 -2.03 -8.44 2.82
CA VAL A 30 -1.96 -9.73 3.53
C VAL A 30 -3.07 -9.80 4.58
N LEU A 31 -3.40 -11.02 5.01
CA LEU A 31 -4.38 -11.30 6.05
C LEU A 31 -3.75 -12.19 7.13
N ALA A 32 -4.11 -11.96 8.39
CA ALA A 32 -3.87 -12.92 9.46
C ALA A 32 -4.96 -14.00 9.43
N ASN A 33 -4.59 -15.28 9.41
CA ASN A 33 -5.54 -16.41 9.32
C ASN A 33 -5.92 -16.98 10.69
N ARG A 34 -6.17 -16.11 11.67
CA ARG A 34 -6.55 -16.48 13.04
C ARG A 34 -7.66 -15.59 13.55
N SER A 35 -8.35 -16.05 14.59
CA SER A 35 -9.27 -15.19 15.32
C SER A 35 -8.51 -13.98 15.88
N ARG A 36 -9.21 -12.86 16.06
CA ARG A 36 -8.61 -11.63 16.61
C ARG A 36 -7.96 -11.82 17.99
N VAL A 37 -8.45 -12.75 18.80
CA VAL A 37 -7.90 -13.04 20.14
C VAL A 37 -6.65 -13.92 20.11
N GLU A 38 -6.43 -14.64 19.02
CA GLU A 38 -5.24 -15.50 18.80
C GLU A 38 -4.23 -14.87 17.84
N THR A 39 -4.56 -13.72 17.27
CA THR A 39 -3.65 -12.98 16.40
C THR A 39 -2.49 -12.44 17.22
N SER A 40 -1.28 -12.86 16.89
CA SER A 40 -0.07 -12.35 17.55
C SER A 40 0.23 -10.90 17.12
N ASP A 41 0.97 -10.18 17.97
CA ASP A 41 1.43 -8.82 17.64
C ASP A 41 2.23 -8.79 16.34
N ASP A 42 3.06 -9.80 16.07
CA ASP A 42 3.84 -9.90 14.82
C ASP A 42 2.94 -10.05 13.59
N GLU A 43 1.88 -10.86 13.67
CA GLU A 43 0.90 -11.01 12.57
C GLU A 43 0.12 -9.72 12.33
N PHE A 44 -0.26 -9.03 13.42
CA PHE A 44 -0.90 -7.73 13.36
C PHE A 44 0.03 -6.70 12.71
N HIS A 45 1.26 -6.57 13.21
CA HIS A 45 2.25 -5.62 12.68
C HIS A 45 2.59 -5.90 11.23
N ARG A 46 2.73 -7.17 10.83
CA ARG A 46 2.91 -7.54 9.42
C ARG A 46 1.73 -7.07 8.57
N THR A 47 0.50 -7.29 9.02
CA THR A 47 -0.71 -6.87 8.31
C THR A 47 -0.79 -5.34 8.18
N VAL A 48 -0.55 -4.60 9.27
CA VAL A 48 -0.53 -3.13 9.25
C VAL A 48 0.59 -2.60 8.37
N SER A 49 1.79 -3.17 8.47
CA SER A 49 2.96 -2.76 7.69
C SER A 49 2.74 -2.89 6.19
N VAL A 50 2.08 -3.95 5.74
CA VAL A 50 1.78 -4.15 4.32
C VAL A 50 0.55 -3.34 3.90
N ASN A 51 -0.59 -3.52 4.57
CA ASN A 51 -1.89 -3.05 4.09
C ASN A 51 -2.10 -1.54 4.33
N PHE A 52 -1.47 -0.97 5.35
CA PHE A 52 -1.51 0.47 5.62
C PHE A 52 -0.18 1.14 5.30
N GLY A 53 0.92 0.62 5.84
CA GLY A 53 2.26 1.17 5.62
C GLY A 53 2.62 1.20 4.13
N GLY A 54 2.40 0.08 3.43
CA GLY A 54 2.65 -0.02 1.99
C GLY A 54 1.83 0.97 1.15
N VAL A 55 0.54 1.14 1.48
CA VAL A 55 -0.33 2.12 0.82
C VAL A 55 0.19 3.55 1.05
N PHE A 56 0.57 3.88 2.28
CA PHE A 56 1.13 5.19 2.60
C PHE A 56 2.44 5.46 1.85
N TYR A 57 3.36 4.50 1.83
CA TYR A 57 4.64 4.65 1.13
C TYR A 57 4.44 4.78 -0.38
N GLY A 58 3.57 3.95 -0.98
CA GLY A 58 3.24 4.03 -2.40
C GLY A 58 2.60 5.36 -2.78
N THR A 59 1.63 5.80 -1.98
CA THR A 59 0.98 7.11 -2.15
C THR A 59 1.98 8.26 -2.05
N ARG A 60 2.87 8.24 -1.06
CA ARG A 60 3.87 9.29 -0.86
C ARG A 60 4.88 9.34 -2.02
N ALA A 61 5.41 8.19 -2.44
CA ALA A 61 6.40 8.11 -3.50
C ALA A 61 5.82 8.56 -4.85
N ALA A 62 4.69 7.97 -5.26
CA ALA A 62 4.01 8.34 -6.50
C ALA A 62 3.47 9.78 -6.45
N GLY A 63 2.90 10.21 -5.32
CA GLY A 63 2.35 11.55 -5.15
C GLY A 63 3.40 12.65 -5.31
N ARG A 64 4.64 12.45 -4.81
CA ARG A 64 5.75 13.39 -5.03
C ARG A 64 6.11 13.53 -6.51
N LEU A 65 6.05 12.44 -7.28
CA LEU A 65 6.30 12.46 -8.72
C LEU A 65 5.13 13.14 -9.45
N MET A 66 3.90 12.72 -9.17
CA MET A 66 2.68 13.23 -9.80
C MET A 66 2.47 14.72 -9.55
N ALA A 67 2.79 15.22 -8.35
CA ALA A 67 2.74 16.65 -8.04
C ALA A 67 3.68 17.49 -8.92
N LYS A 68 4.86 16.95 -9.27
CA LYS A 68 5.79 17.61 -10.21
C LYS A 68 5.32 17.50 -11.66
N GLN A 69 4.70 16.38 -12.02
CA GLN A 69 4.12 16.17 -13.35
C GLN A 69 2.87 17.05 -13.59
N GLY A 70 2.15 17.42 -12.53
CA GLY A 70 0.86 18.11 -12.61
C GLY A 70 -0.32 17.17 -12.90
N HIS A 71 -0.09 15.86 -13.00
CA HIS A 71 -1.12 14.86 -13.25
C HIS A 71 -0.78 13.50 -12.63
N GLY A 72 -1.82 12.72 -12.34
CA GLY A 72 -1.70 11.32 -11.91
C GLY A 72 -2.91 10.85 -11.10
N VAL A 73 -3.08 9.54 -10.99
CA VAL A 73 -4.15 8.89 -10.21
C VAL A 73 -3.54 7.87 -9.25
N ILE A 74 -4.01 7.86 -8.01
CA ILE A 74 -3.63 6.86 -7.02
C ILE A 74 -4.88 6.05 -6.64
N VAL A 75 -4.82 4.75 -6.86
CA VAL A 75 -5.88 3.79 -6.53
C VAL A 75 -5.43 2.96 -5.34
N ASN A 76 -6.19 3.02 -4.24
CA ASN A 76 -5.96 2.20 -3.06
C ASN A 76 -7.00 1.09 -3.01
N VAL A 77 -6.54 -0.16 -3.09
CA VAL A 77 -7.45 -1.32 -3.04
C VAL A 77 -7.71 -1.64 -1.58
N ALA A 78 -8.93 -1.37 -1.14
CA ALA A 78 -9.44 -1.73 0.18
C ALA A 78 -10.34 -2.98 0.08
N SER A 79 -11.09 -3.26 1.15
CA SER A 79 -12.08 -4.33 1.20
C SER A 79 -13.35 -3.85 1.90
N ASN A 80 -14.45 -4.61 1.74
CA ASN A 80 -15.67 -4.40 2.51
C ASN A 80 -15.43 -4.41 4.03
N GLY A 81 -14.44 -5.19 4.49
CA GLY A 81 -14.01 -5.26 5.89
C GLY A 81 -13.53 -3.93 6.47
N GLY A 82 -13.17 -2.95 5.64
CA GLY A 82 -12.86 -1.59 6.10
C GLY A 82 -14.10 -0.75 6.48
N MET A 83 -15.28 -1.13 6.00
CA MET A 83 -16.55 -0.43 6.25
C MET A 83 -17.48 -1.23 7.17
N SER A 84 -17.39 -2.56 7.13
CA SER A 84 -18.28 -3.45 7.88
C SER A 84 -17.45 -4.58 8.49
N PRO A 85 -17.29 -4.61 9.82
CA PRO A 85 -16.57 -5.70 10.47
C PRO A 85 -17.36 -7.01 10.31
N THR A 86 -16.68 -8.09 9.95
CA THR A 86 -17.28 -9.43 9.91
C THR A 86 -17.13 -10.08 11.27
N ALA A 87 -18.25 -10.49 11.87
CA ALA A 87 -18.23 -11.18 13.16
C ALA A 87 -17.55 -12.56 12.99
N GLY A 88 -16.66 -12.91 13.92
CA GLY A 88 -15.98 -14.21 13.93
C GLY A 88 -14.74 -14.31 13.02
N MET A 89 -14.34 -13.23 12.35
CA MET A 89 -12.96 -13.04 11.87
C MET A 89 -12.15 -12.31 12.94
#